data_AF-D3Z073-F1
#
_entry.id   AF-D3Z073-F1
#
_cell.length_a   1.000
_cell.length_b   1.000
_cell.length_c   1.000
_cell.angle_alpha   90.00
_cell.angle_beta   90.00
_cell.angle_gamma   90.00
#
_symmetry.space_group_name_H-M   'P 1'
#
loop_
_entity.id
_entity.type
_entity.pdbx_description
1 polymer ?
#
loop_
_entity_poly.entity_id
_entity_poly.type
_entity_poly.pdbx_seq_one_letter_code
_entity_poly.pdbx_strand_id
1 'polypeptide(L)'
;MPLRASNYTRQELKDIVFIGSLEYFQREWRFLRNFPKIHIMPGSALYMGDLIAVNVEQCSMCVILATPYKALSSQILVDTEAIMATLNIQSLRITSPTPGSSKSEVKPSSAFDSKERKQRYKQIPILTELKNPSNIHFIEQMGGLDGMLKGTSLHLSTSF
;
A
#
# COMPACT_ATOMS: atom_id res chain seq x y z
N MET A 1 10.33 -17.32 -8.74
CA MET A 1 9.59 -16.29 -7.98
C MET A 1 10.05 -16.32 -6.52
N PRO A 2 10.74 -15.27 -6.02
CA PRO A 2 11.39 -15.28 -4.69
C PRO A 2 10.43 -15.46 -3.50
N LEU A 3 9.23 -14.86 -3.54
CA LEU A 3 8.21 -14.99 -2.48
C LEU A 3 7.53 -16.36 -2.41
N ARG A 4 7.95 -17.30 -3.27
CA ARG A 4 7.48 -18.68 -3.33
C ARG A 4 8.65 -19.67 -3.34
N ALA A 5 9.78 -19.26 -2.78
CA ALA A 5 10.95 -20.13 -2.63
C ALA A 5 10.63 -21.30 -1.68
N SER A 6 11.31 -22.43 -1.90
CA SER A 6 11.05 -23.70 -1.21
C SER A 6 11.53 -23.74 0.24
N ASN A 7 12.20 -22.70 0.72
CA ASN A 7 12.61 -22.54 2.11
C ASN A 7 11.45 -22.12 3.03
N TYR A 8 10.27 -21.78 2.48
CA TYR A 8 9.07 -21.47 3.25
C TYR A 8 8.09 -22.65 3.25
N THR A 9 7.53 -22.95 4.41
CA THR A 9 6.40 -23.86 4.55
C THR A 9 5.12 -23.23 3.98
N ARG A 10 4.11 -24.04 3.66
CA ARG A 10 2.82 -23.54 3.14
C ARG A 10 2.11 -22.57 4.09
N GLN A 11 2.34 -22.69 5.40
CA GLN A 11 1.74 -21.82 6.40
C GLN A 11 2.42 -20.45 6.46
N GLU A 12 3.74 -20.40 6.23
CA GLU A 12 4.52 -19.15 6.22
C GLU A 12 4.31 -18.31 4.96
N LEU A 13 3.86 -18.93 3.87
CA LEU A 13 3.54 -18.21 2.63
C LEU A 13 2.41 -17.19 2.87
N LYS A 14 2.70 -15.92 2.57
CA LYS A 14 1.70 -14.84 2.57
C LYS A 14 0.89 -14.84 1.28
N ASP A 15 -0.40 -14.56 1.40
CA ASP A 15 -1.27 -14.27 0.27
C ASP A 15 -0.78 -13.02 -0.47
N ILE A 16 -0.76 -13.10 -1.81
CA ILE A 16 -0.46 -11.98 -2.69
C ILE A 16 -1.73 -11.67 -3.46
N VAL A 17 -2.22 -10.43 -3.33
CA VAL A 17 -3.38 -9.92 -4.05
C VAL A 17 -2.89 -8.91 -5.07
N PHE A 18 -3.12 -9.19 -6.35
CA PHE A 18 -2.84 -8.25 -7.43
C PHE A 18 -4.07 -7.39 -7.71
N ILE A 19 -3.92 -6.08 -7.75
CA ILE A 19 -4.97 -5.12 -8.12
C ILE A 19 -4.59 -4.47 -9.45
N GLY A 20 -5.51 -4.45 -10.42
CA GLY A 20 -5.25 -3.87 -11.73
C GLY A 20 -6.24 -4.29 -12.81
N SER A 21 -5.90 -3.97 -14.06
CA SER A 21 -6.70 -4.32 -15.24
C SER A 21 -6.70 -5.83 -15.48
N LEU A 22 -7.89 -6.39 -15.74
CA LEU A 22 -8.05 -7.80 -16.05
C LEU A 22 -7.36 -8.17 -17.36
N GLU A 23 -7.38 -7.29 -18.35
CA GLU A 23 -6.70 -7.47 -19.65
C GLU A 23 -5.20 -7.67 -19.49
N TYR A 24 -4.58 -6.95 -18.54
CA TYR A 24 -3.17 -7.14 -18.20
C TYR A 24 -2.93 -8.51 -17.56
N PHE A 25 -3.72 -8.87 -16.53
CA PHE A 25 -3.53 -10.15 -15.85
C PHE A 25 -3.81 -11.36 -16.73
N GLN A 26 -4.72 -11.28 -17.69
CA GLN A 26 -4.93 -12.37 -18.64
C GLN A 26 -3.66 -12.73 -19.43
N ARG A 27 -2.83 -11.74 -19.76
CA ARG A 27 -1.55 -11.95 -20.46
C ARG A 27 -0.51 -12.58 -19.53
N GLU A 28 -0.44 -12.09 -18.30
CA GLU A 28 0.54 -12.52 -17.30
C GLU A 28 0.15 -13.83 -16.58
N TRP A 29 -1.12 -14.23 -16.63
CA TRP A 29 -1.65 -15.34 -15.83
C TRP A 29 -0.95 -16.67 -16.10
N ARG A 30 -0.46 -16.89 -17.33
CA ARG A 30 0.34 -18.08 -17.68
C ARG A 30 1.56 -18.25 -16.75
N PHE A 31 2.16 -17.15 -16.30
CA PHE A 31 3.32 -17.17 -15.40
C PHE A 31 2.94 -17.26 -13.92
N LEU A 32 1.74 -16.79 -13.54
CA LEU A 32 1.30 -16.70 -12.14
C LEU A 32 0.50 -17.91 -11.65
N ARG A 33 -0.26 -18.56 -12.53
CA ARG A 33 -1.25 -19.61 -12.19
C ARG A 33 -0.73 -20.83 -11.42
N ASN A 34 0.58 -21.09 -11.47
CA ASN A 34 1.19 -22.25 -10.83
C ASN A 34 1.70 -21.95 -9.41
N PHE A 35 1.53 -20.72 -8.92
CA PHE A 35 1.92 -20.36 -7.56
C PHE A 35 0.73 -20.43 -6.59
N PRO A 36 0.90 -20.97 -5.38
CA PRO A 36 -0.14 -21.00 -4.38
C PRO A 36 -0.40 -19.60 -3.79
N LYS A 37 -1.60 -19.38 -3.26
CA LYS A 37 -1.98 -18.15 -2.54
C LYS A 37 -1.77 -16.87 -3.38
N ILE A 38 -2.12 -16.93 -4.66
CA ILE A 38 -2.14 -15.78 -5.57
C ILE A 38 -3.60 -15.47 -5.89
N HIS A 39 -3.99 -14.22 -5.69
CA HIS A 39 -5.35 -13.74 -5.94
C HIS A 39 -5.28 -12.53 -6.87
N ILE A 40 -6.29 -12.37 -7.71
CA ILE A 40 -6.44 -11.22 -8.60
C ILE A 40 -7.75 -10.53 -8.23
N MET A 41 -7.65 -9.23 -7.98
CA MET A 41 -8.80 -8.34 -7.83
C MET A 41 -8.79 -7.34 -9.00
N PRO A 42 -9.77 -7.40 -9.92
CA PRO A 42 -9.91 -6.37 -10.94
C PRO A 42 -10.26 -5.03 -10.25
N GLY A 43 -9.50 -3.98 -10.54
CA GLY A 43 -9.67 -2.69 -9.87
C GLY A 43 -8.50 -1.74 -10.09
N SER A 44 -8.45 -0.66 -9.32
CA SER A 44 -7.40 0.36 -9.37
C SER A 44 -7.01 0.86 -7.99
N ALA A 45 -5.70 0.99 -7.74
CA ALA A 45 -5.19 1.62 -6.53
C ALA A 45 -5.49 3.13 -6.45
N LEU A 46 -5.98 3.73 -7.54
CA LEU A 46 -6.47 5.12 -7.53
C LEU A 46 -7.86 5.24 -6.90
N TYR A 47 -8.61 4.15 -6.80
CA TYR A 47 -9.92 4.12 -6.16
C TYR A 47 -9.81 3.55 -4.75
N MET A 48 -10.09 4.38 -3.74
CA MET A 48 -9.98 3.97 -2.33
C MET A 48 -10.88 2.79 -1.97
N GLY A 49 -12.04 2.64 -2.62
CA GLY A 49 -12.94 1.51 -2.38
C GLY A 49 -12.29 0.16 -2.68
N ASP A 50 -11.46 0.08 -3.73
CA ASP A 50 -10.76 -1.15 -4.10
C ASP A 50 -9.66 -1.49 -3.08
N LEU A 51 -8.96 -0.47 -2.57
CA LEU A 51 -7.96 -0.62 -1.52
C LEU A 51 -8.57 -1.08 -0.18
N ILE A 52 -9.76 -0.59 0.16
CA ILE A 52 -10.52 -1.01 1.34
C ILE A 52 -11.00 -2.46 1.17
N ALA A 53 -11.49 -2.81 -0.02
CA ALA A 53 -12.00 -4.15 -0.31
C ALA A 53 -10.93 -5.26 -0.19
N VAL A 54 -9.65 -4.94 -0.41
CA VAL A 54 -8.53 -5.88 -0.15
C VAL A 54 -7.97 -5.79 1.27
N ASN A 55 -8.57 -4.98 2.14
CA ASN A 55 -8.07 -4.71 3.49
C ASN A 55 -6.59 -4.27 3.51
N VAL A 56 -6.20 -3.30 2.66
CA VAL A 56 -4.80 -2.86 2.51
C VAL A 56 -4.16 -2.42 3.85
N GLU A 57 -4.95 -1.93 4.79
CA GLU A 57 -4.51 -1.56 6.15
C GLU A 57 -3.90 -2.72 6.95
N GLN A 58 -4.30 -3.96 6.65
CA GLN A 58 -3.82 -5.17 7.32
C GLN A 58 -2.68 -5.86 6.56
N CYS A 59 -2.29 -5.34 5.38
CA CYS A 59 -1.29 -5.99 4.57
C CYS A 59 0.10 -5.95 5.26
N SER A 60 0.92 -6.96 4.97
CA SER A 60 2.31 -6.97 5.43
C SER A 60 3.21 -6.02 4.66
N MET A 61 2.84 -5.72 3.40
CA MET A 61 3.55 -4.84 2.48
C MET A 61 2.61 -4.54 1.31
N CYS A 62 2.54 -3.28 0.92
CA CYS A 62 1.92 -2.86 -0.33
C CYS A 62 3.03 -2.51 -1.33
N VAL A 63 2.95 -3.07 -2.53
CA VAL A 63 3.91 -2.81 -3.60
C VAL A 63 3.17 -2.13 -4.75
N ILE A 64 3.61 -0.94 -5.12
CA ILE A 64 3.10 -0.20 -6.26
C ILE A 64 4.15 -0.30 -7.37
N LEU A 65 3.74 -0.90 -8.49
CA LEU A 65 4.55 -1.02 -9.68
C LEU A 65 4.11 0.04 -10.69
N ALA A 66 5.07 0.70 -11.34
CA ALA A 66 4.79 1.72 -12.32
C ALA A 66 4.28 1.06 -13.61
N THR A 67 3.17 1.56 -14.16
CA THR A 67 2.61 1.02 -15.42
C THR A 67 3.63 1.17 -16.56
N PRO A 68 3.77 0.19 -17.48
CA PRO A 68 4.76 0.25 -18.55
C PRO A 68 4.60 1.52 -19.40
N TYR A 69 5.74 2.08 -19.83
CA TYR A 69 5.84 3.41 -20.44
C TYR A 69 4.83 3.60 -21.59
N LYS A 70 3.81 4.44 -21.37
CA LYS A 70 3.18 5.16 -22.48
C LYS A 70 4.12 6.28 -22.88
N ALA A 71 4.30 6.53 -24.16
CA ALA A 71 5.05 7.67 -24.68
C ALA A 71 4.34 8.98 -24.29
N LEU A 72 4.45 9.35 -23.02
CA LEU A 72 4.00 10.62 -22.48
C LEU A 72 5.10 11.62 -22.78
N SER A 73 4.70 12.78 -23.30
CA SER A 73 5.62 13.84 -23.73
C SER A 73 6.44 14.46 -22.59
N SER A 74 6.07 14.25 -21.32
CA SER A 74 6.73 14.84 -20.16
C SER A 74 7.19 13.77 -19.16
N GLN A 75 8.49 13.78 -18.84
CA GLN A 75 9.15 12.86 -17.90
C GLN A 75 8.64 12.99 -16.46
N ILE A 76 8.04 14.13 -16.10
CA ILE A 76 7.45 14.37 -14.77
C ILE A 76 6.14 13.57 -14.61
N LEU A 77 5.35 13.41 -15.67
CA LEU A 77 4.06 12.72 -15.60
C LEU A 77 4.17 11.19 -15.61
N VAL A 78 5.39 10.66 -15.73
CA VAL A 78 5.64 9.22 -15.90
C VAL A 78 5.27 8.43 -14.64
N ASP A 79 5.41 9.02 -13.45
CA ASP A 79 5.16 8.36 -12.15
C ASP A 79 3.87 8.82 -11.47
N THR A 80 3.04 9.63 -12.14
CA THR A 80 1.86 10.25 -11.50
C THR A 80 0.90 9.22 -10.90
N GLU A 81 0.60 8.13 -11.62
CA GLU A 81 -0.28 7.07 -11.10
C GLU A 81 0.31 6.37 -9.87
N ALA A 82 1.62 6.08 -9.91
CA ALA A 82 2.30 5.40 -8.81
C ALA A 82 2.31 6.28 -7.55
N ILE A 83 2.67 7.57 -7.70
CA ILE A 83 2.68 8.54 -6.61
C ILE A 83 1.26 8.73 -6.04
N MET A 84 0.25 8.91 -6.89
CA MET A 84 -1.14 9.05 -6.43
C MET A 84 -1.63 7.82 -5.67
N ALA A 85 -1.30 6.60 -6.14
CA ALA A 85 -1.62 5.37 -5.43
C ALA A 85 -0.93 5.32 -4.05
N THR A 86 0.34 5.73 -3.95
CA THR A 86 1.08 5.81 -2.69
C THR A 86 0.39 6.77 -1.72
N LEU A 87 0.02 7.96 -2.19
CA LEU A 87 -0.66 8.97 -1.38
C LEU A 87 -2.05 8.50 -0.91
N ASN A 88 -2.80 7.80 -1.77
CA ASN A 88 -4.09 7.22 -1.40
C ASN A 88 -3.98 6.17 -0.28
N ILE A 89 -2.96 5.30 -0.35
CA ILE A 89 -2.75 4.30 0.70
C ILE A 89 -2.28 4.96 2.00
N GLN A 90 -1.44 5.99 1.91
CA GLN A 90 -1.04 6.77 3.07
C GLN A 90 -2.23 7.51 3.71
N SER A 91 -3.21 7.96 2.93
CA SER A 91 -4.38 8.70 3.43
C SER A 91 -5.43 7.81 4.08
N LEU A 92 -5.52 6.52 3.74
CA LEU A 92 -6.43 5.56 4.42
C LEU A 92 -6.21 5.51 5.94
N ARG A 93 -4.98 5.83 6.39
CA ARG A 93 -4.64 5.99 7.82
C ARG A 93 -5.51 7.03 8.54
N ILE A 94 -6.04 8.02 7.82
CA ILE A 94 -6.77 9.18 8.37
C ILE A 94 -8.26 8.84 8.55
N THR A 95 -8.78 7.90 7.76
CA THR A 95 -10.22 7.68 7.66
C THR A 95 -10.77 6.57 8.55
N SER A 96 -9.95 5.74 9.20
CA SER A 96 -10.45 4.69 10.10
C SER A 96 -11.04 5.35 11.37
N PRO A 97 -12.38 5.51 11.48
CA PRO A 97 -12.98 6.10 12.65
C PRO A 97 -12.98 5.01 13.71
N THR A 98 -12.49 5.34 14.90
CA THR A 98 -12.80 4.60 16.11
C THR A 98 -14.30 4.23 16.15
N PRO A 99 -14.70 2.96 16.35
CA PRO A 99 -16.08 2.64 16.69
C PRO A 99 -16.31 3.11 18.13
N GLY A 100 -16.70 4.36 18.29
CA GLY A 100 -16.77 5.00 19.59
C GLY A 100 -17.48 6.34 19.59
N SER A 101 -18.66 6.42 18.99
CA SER A 101 -19.67 7.40 19.42
C SER A 101 -21.04 7.12 18.78
N SER A 102 -21.80 6.22 19.40
CA SER A 102 -23.26 6.28 19.34
C SER A 102 -23.79 6.06 20.76
N LYS A 103 -24.42 7.12 21.28
CA LYS A 103 -25.02 7.25 22.61
C LYS A 103 -26.00 6.09 22.92
N SER A 104 -25.91 5.51 24.12
CA SER A 104 -27.03 4.94 24.91
C SER A 104 -26.59 4.52 26.33
N GLU A 105 -27.14 5.22 27.32
CA GLU A 105 -27.55 4.89 28.72
C GLU A 105 -26.89 3.77 29.58
N VAL A 106 -26.40 4.22 30.75
CA VAL A 106 -26.45 3.68 32.14
C VAL A 106 -26.43 2.15 32.42
N LYS A 107 -25.31 1.64 32.97
CA LYS A 107 -25.16 1.01 34.33
C LYS A 107 -23.74 0.43 34.56
N PRO A 108 -23.25 0.32 35.82
CA PRO A 108 -21.89 -0.09 36.13
C PRO A 108 -21.80 -1.54 36.65
N SER A 109 -20.89 -2.37 36.13
CA SER A 109 -20.26 -3.46 36.89
C SER A 109 -19.19 -4.23 36.11
N SER A 110 -18.21 -4.69 36.89
CA SER A 110 -17.25 -5.77 36.66
C SER A 110 -16.00 -5.48 35.82
N ALA A 111 -14.89 -5.46 36.57
CA ALA A 111 -13.51 -5.60 36.17
C ALA A 111 -13.31 -6.59 35.02
N PHE A 112 -12.73 -6.12 33.91
CA PHE A 112 -12.00 -6.96 32.97
C PHE A 112 -10.88 -6.15 32.33
N ASP A 113 -9.67 -6.54 32.70
CA ASP A 113 -8.46 -6.54 31.87
C ASP A 113 -8.26 -5.27 31.01
N SER A 114 -7.54 -4.31 31.60
CA SER A 114 -6.88 -3.21 30.89
C SER A 114 -5.79 -3.75 29.95
N LYS A 115 -6.20 -4.53 28.94
CA LYS A 115 -5.44 -4.66 27.71
C LYS A 115 -5.48 -3.29 27.07
N GLU A 116 -4.43 -2.52 27.31
CA GLU A 116 -4.00 -1.40 26.49
C GLU A 116 -4.31 -1.73 25.02
N ARG A 117 -5.44 -1.24 24.51
CA ARG A 117 -5.67 -1.13 23.07
C ARG A 117 -4.72 -0.04 22.60
N LYS A 118 -3.43 -0.37 22.52
CA LYS A 118 -2.45 0.28 21.68
C LYS A 118 -2.93 0.06 20.25
N GLN A 119 -3.95 0.82 19.85
CA GLN A 119 -4.25 1.15 18.46
C GLN A 119 -3.04 1.93 17.95
N ARG A 120 -1.91 1.24 17.78
CA ARG A 120 -0.82 1.75 16.98
C ARG A 120 -1.42 1.82 15.59
N TYR A 121 -1.63 3.04 15.09
CA TYR A 121 -1.83 3.29 13.67
C TYR A 121 -0.72 2.56 12.93
N LYS A 122 -1.00 1.33 12.48
CA LYS A 122 0.02 0.47 11.90
C LYS A 122 0.28 1.05 10.53
N GLN A 123 1.42 1.75 10.41
CA GLN A 123 1.85 2.32 9.15
C GLN A 123 1.88 1.20 8.11
N ILE A 124 1.06 1.31 7.07
CA ILE A 124 1.12 0.40 5.92
C ILE A 124 2.54 0.55 5.33
N PRO A 125 3.36 -0.51 5.31
CA PRO A 125 4.67 -0.46 4.68
C PRO A 125 4.46 -0.50 3.17
N ILE A 126 4.90 0.55 2.48
CA ILE A 126 4.68 0.75 1.05
C ILE A 126 6.05 0.77 0.36
N LEU A 127 6.19 0.02 -0.73
CA LEU A 127 7.28 0.14 -1.69
C LEU A 127 6.72 0.62 -3.02
N THR A 128 7.23 1.74 -3.50
CA THR A 128 6.77 2.38 -4.75
C THR A 128 7.90 2.36 -5.76
N GLU A 129 7.65 1.79 -6.93
CA GLU A 129 8.54 1.94 -8.07
C GLU A 129 8.40 3.34 -8.67
N LEU A 130 9.52 4.05 -8.82
CA LEU A 130 9.60 5.32 -9.53
C LEU A 130 10.54 5.17 -10.73
N LYS A 131 10.10 5.59 -11.91
CA LYS A 131 10.92 5.62 -13.11
C LYS A 131 11.79 6.86 -13.17
N ASN A 132 11.28 8.00 -12.69
CA ASN A 132 12.07 9.21 -12.54
C ASN A 132 12.45 9.37 -11.05
N PRO A 133 13.71 9.11 -10.67
CA PRO A 133 14.15 9.20 -9.28
C PRO A 133 13.98 10.60 -8.69
N SER A 134 13.98 11.65 -9.52
CA SER A 134 13.75 13.03 -9.07
C SER A 134 12.34 13.25 -8.51
N ASN A 135 11.38 12.38 -8.81
CA ASN A 135 10.01 12.48 -8.32
C ASN A 135 9.84 12.02 -6.85
N ILE A 136 10.89 11.48 -6.21
CA ILE A 136 10.82 10.97 -4.82
C ILE A 136 10.33 12.01 -3.80
N HIS A 137 10.62 13.29 -4.03
CA HIS A 137 10.20 14.39 -3.16
C HIS A 137 8.68 14.52 -3.00
N PHE A 138 7.89 14.06 -4.00
CA PHE A 138 6.43 14.08 -3.92
C PHE A 138 5.90 13.10 -2.86
N ILE A 139 6.66 12.06 -2.53
CA ILE A 139 6.30 11.08 -1.49
C ILE A 139 6.80 11.56 -0.12
N GLU A 140 8.00 12.15 -0.05
CA GLU A 140 8.60 12.63 1.21
C GLU A 140 7.82 13.77 1.88
N GLN A 141 7.30 14.70 1.08
CA GLN A 141 6.61 15.90 1.61
C GLN A 141 5.38 15.56 2.46
N MET A 142 4.78 14.38 2.27
CA MET A 142 3.64 13.89 3.05
C MET A 142 4.03 13.05 4.28
N GLY A 143 5.31 12.65 4.39
CA GLY A 143 5.85 11.88 5.50
C GLY A 143 6.13 12.69 6.77
N GLY A 144 5.92 14.01 6.75
CA GLY A 144 6.02 14.88 7.93
C GLY A 144 7.43 15.41 8.24
N LEU A 145 8.42 15.24 7.37
CA LEU A 145 9.68 15.99 7.45
C LEU A 145 9.62 17.20 6.53
N ASP A 146 9.17 18.32 7.10
CA ASP A 146 9.14 19.61 6.42
C ASP A 146 10.58 20.14 6.26
N GLY A 147 10.95 20.42 5.01
CA GLY A 147 11.99 21.39 4.66
C GLY A 147 13.42 21.13 5.13
N MET A 148 14.14 20.19 4.51
CA MET A 148 15.56 20.42 4.18
C MET A 148 15.97 19.43 3.10
N LEU A 149 16.72 19.88 2.09
CA LEU A 149 17.31 19.08 1.00
C LEU A 149 16.43 18.87 -0.25
N LYS A 150 15.88 19.96 -0.81
CA LYS A 150 15.57 20.00 -2.24
C LYS A 150 16.88 19.92 -3.02
N GLY A 151 17.28 18.71 -3.43
CA GLY A 151 18.40 18.49 -4.36
C GLY A 151 19.43 17.44 -3.97
N THR A 152 19.16 16.56 -3.00
CA THR A 152 20.09 15.49 -2.65
C THR A 152 19.87 14.25 -3.51
N SER A 153 20.96 13.60 -3.88
CA SER A 153 20.96 12.31 -4.60
C SER A 153 19.96 11.33 -3.99
N LEU A 154 19.34 10.48 -4.81
CA LEU A 154 18.33 9.48 -4.40
C LEU A 154 18.72 8.71 -3.12
N HIS A 155 19.99 8.32 -2.98
CA HIS A 155 20.50 7.59 -1.80
C HIS A 155 20.48 8.35 -0.47
N LEU A 156 20.25 9.66 -0.50
CA LEU A 156 20.14 10.54 0.67
C LEU A 156 18.68 10.88 0.99
N SER A 157 17.73 10.41 0.18
CA SER A 157 16.30 10.53 0.45
C SER A 157 15.91 9.59 1.59
N THR A 158 15.03 10.08 2.45
CA THR A 158 14.42 9.29 3.55
C THR A 158 13.47 8.21 3.05
N SER A 159 13.04 8.29 1.80
CA SER A 159 12.09 7.36 1.16
C SER A 159 12.76 6.36 0.20
N PHE A 160 14.09 6.35 0.11
CA PHE A 160 14.85 5.40 -0.72
C PHE A 160 15.05 4.04 -0.04
#